data_AF-A0A3D5J4A2-F1
#
_entry.id   AF-A0A3D5J4A2-F1
#
_cell.length_a   1.000
_cell.length_b   1.000
_cell.length_c   1.000
_cell.angle_alpha   90.00
_cell.angle_beta   90.00
_cell.angle_gamma   90.00
#
_symmetry.space_group_name_H-M   'P 1'
#
loop_
_entity.id
_entity.type
_entity.pdbx_description
1 polymer ?
#
loop_
_entity_poly.entity_id
_entity_poly.type
_entity_poly.pdbx_seq_one_letter_code
_entity_poly.pdbx_strand_id
1 'polypeptide(L)'
;MKKTILLLLLFIAFSCKNTNNDKSEIAPNETAPVESNESAADKESDINRYDNIDNLEEPVDTSKTNSGAGEISGRYLKQGELDEACNCYCIEVSLTGNSEFCLQPDRMYINVRFEKTGNGYDAFYVSPSSRNKDKNLPWEDFSKKDAIASLKATNDGLKLDWIGFKINGQIATDYAIFGKKTLEGNFTKN
;
A
#
# COMPACT_ATOMS: atom_id res chain seq x y z
N MET A 1 38.72 50.27 -10.32
CA MET A 1 39.98 49.65 -9.84
C MET A 1 39.63 48.56 -8.85
N LYS A 2 40.16 47.33 -9.06
CA LYS A 2 40.67 46.33 -8.08
C LYS A 2 39.89 46.18 -6.74
N LYS A 3 39.45 45.01 -6.27
CA LYS A 3 40.13 43.70 -6.22
C LYS A 3 39.11 42.58 -5.99
N THR A 4 39.35 41.49 -6.71
CA THR A 4 38.96 40.11 -6.42
C THR A 4 39.32 39.71 -4.98
N ILE A 5 38.42 39.04 -4.28
CA ILE A 5 38.74 38.23 -3.09
C ILE A 5 38.32 36.79 -3.38
N LEU A 6 39.35 35.98 -3.58
CA LEU A 6 39.38 34.53 -3.61
C LEU A 6 39.37 34.05 -2.16
N LEU A 7 38.52 33.08 -1.79
CA LEU A 7 38.81 32.21 -0.65
C LEU A 7 38.49 30.75 -1.00
N LEU A 8 39.55 29.96 -0.88
CA LEU A 8 39.74 28.56 -1.18
C LEU A 8 39.21 27.71 -0.01
N LEU A 9 38.38 26.69 -0.25
CA LEU A 9 38.00 25.65 0.72
C LEU A 9 38.29 24.30 0.05
N LEU A 10 39.51 23.76 0.20
CA LEU A 10 39.96 22.77 1.20
C LEU A 10 39.28 21.38 1.10
N PHE A 11 40.03 20.49 0.45
CA PHE A 11 40.19 19.04 0.63
C PHE A 11 39.11 18.24 1.37
N ILE A 12 38.52 17.28 0.65
CA ILE A 12 37.99 16.06 1.24
C ILE A 12 38.73 14.88 0.60
N ALA A 13 39.67 14.29 1.34
CA ALA A 13 40.27 13.01 1.02
C ALA A 13 39.39 11.91 1.62
N PHE A 14 38.66 11.16 0.78
CA PHE A 14 38.03 9.92 1.19
C PHE A 14 39.05 8.78 1.12
N SER A 15 39.54 8.34 2.28
CA SER A 15 40.14 7.01 2.44
C SER A 15 39.01 6.01 2.67
N CYS A 16 38.66 5.23 1.65
CA CYS A 16 37.88 4.01 1.85
C CYS A 16 38.83 2.83 2.06
N LYS A 17 38.82 2.34 3.30
CA LYS A 17 39.47 1.12 3.78
C LYS A 17 38.74 -0.08 3.17
N ASN A 18 39.46 -0.87 2.37
CA ASN A 18 38.98 -2.11 1.80
C ASN A 18 39.04 -3.21 2.88
N THR A 19 37.89 -3.73 3.31
CA THR A 19 37.81 -4.94 4.15
C THR A 19 37.03 -5.99 3.37
N ASN A 20 37.77 -6.85 2.66
CA ASN A 20 37.26 -8.10 2.12
C ASN A 20 37.49 -9.18 3.18
N ASN A 21 36.42 -9.67 3.80
CA ASN A 21 36.41 -10.93 4.52
C ASN A 21 35.05 -11.57 4.25
N ASP A 22 34.98 -12.46 3.26
CA ASP A 22 34.01 -13.55 3.26
C ASP A 22 34.67 -14.77 2.64
N LYS A 23 35.03 -15.71 3.51
CA LYS A 23 35.44 -17.07 3.15
C LYS A 23 34.17 -17.90 3.05
N SER A 24 33.89 -18.36 1.84
CA SER A 24 32.91 -19.39 1.53
C SER A 24 33.43 -20.77 1.95
N GLU A 25 32.57 -21.59 2.58
CA GLU A 25 32.69 -23.05 2.72
C GLU A 25 31.31 -23.57 3.24
N ILE A 26 30.39 -23.94 2.34
CA ILE A 26 30.04 -25.30 1.89
C ILE A 26 29.43 -26.19 3.00
N ALA A 27 28.15 -26.53 2.82
CA ALA A 27 27.41 -27.57 3.53
C ALA A 27 27.77 -28.98 3.04
N PRO A 28 27.47 -30.01 3.84
CA PRO A 28 26.95 -31.25 3.26
C PRO A 28 25.69 -31.79 3.98
N ASN A 29 24.81 -32.35 3.14
CA ASN A 29 23.64 -33.17 3.42
C ASN A 29 23.87 -34.28 4.46
N GLU A 30 22.82 -34.59 5.24
CA GLU A 30 22.47 -35.98 5.56
C GLU A 30 20.96 -36.19 5.41
N THR A 31 20.62 -37.34 4.82
CA THR A 31 19.27 -37.76 4.42
C THR A 31 18.88 -39.03 5.19
N ALA A 32 17.58 -39.10 5.54
CA ALA A 32 16.75 -40.30 5.80
C ALA A 32 16.95 -41.05 7.14
N PRO A 33 15.93 -41.76 7.71
CA PRO A 33 14.79 -42.37 7.01
C PRO A 33 13.38 -42.22 7.61
N VAL A 34 12.45 -42.69 6.77
CA VAL A 34 11.00 -42.90 6.89
C VAL A 34 10.66 -43.91 7.99
N GLU A 35 9.57 -43.66 8.72
CA GLU A 35 8.77 -44.74 9.30
C GLU A 35 7.27 -44.40 9.20
N SER A 36 6.57 -45.27 8.48
CA SER A 36 5.12 -45.34 8.28
C SER A 36 4.46 -46.09 9.44
N ASN A 37 3.22 -45.73 9.80
CA ASN A 37 2.14 -46.69 10.08
C ASN A 37 0.77 -46.00 10.21
N GLU A 38 -0.15 -46.38 9.30
CA GLU A 38 -1.57 -46.78 9.46
C GLU A 38 -2.14 -46.81 10.90
N SER A 39 -3.43 -46.64 11.20
CA SER A 39 -4.70 -46.47 10.49
C SER A 39 -5.82 -46.31 11.55
N ALA A 40 -7.00 -45.87 11.08
CA ALA A 40 -8.35 -46.22 11.57
C ALA A 40 -9.04 -45.43 12.70
N ALA A 41 -10.11 -44.75 12.24
CA ALA A 41 -11.52 -44.97 12.61
C ALA A 41 -12.18 -44.12 13.71
N ASP A 42 -13.19 -43.38 13.23
CA ASP A 42 -14.54 -43.15 13.74
C ASP A 42 -14.75 -42.60 15.16
N LYS A 43 -15.44 -41.45 15.21
CA LYS A 43 -16.85 -41.41 15.66
C LYS A 43 -17.54 -40.07 15.39
N GLU A 44 -18.61 -40.19 14.63
CA GLU A 44 -19.74 -39.29 14.49
C GLU A 44 -20.61 -39.32 15.77
N SER A 45 -21.09 -38.16 16.23
CA SER A 45 -22.28 -38.03 17.11
C SER A 45 -22.87 -36.62 17.04
N ASP A 46 -23.68 -36.40 16.02
CA ASP A 46 -25.10 -36.02 16.06
C ASP A 46 -25.72 -35.24 17.27
N ILE A 47 -26.64 -34.32 16.91
CA ILE A 47 -27.89 -33.88 17.59
C ILE A 47 -27.94 -32.50 18.31
N ASN A 48 -28.62 -31.54 17.63
CA ASN A 48 -29.76 -30.66 18.03
C ASN A 48 -29.70 -29.85 19.35
N ARG A 49 -30.40 -28.73 19.61
CA ARG A 49 -31.36 -27.79 18.98
C ARG A 49 -31.84 -26.90 20.17
N TYR A 50 -32.39 -25.72 19.88
CA TYR A 50 -33.09 -24.74 20.76
C TYR A 50 -32.18 -23.59 21.28
N ASP A 51 -32.58 -22.32 21.30
CA ASP A 51 -33.94 -21.76 21.31
C ASP A 51 -33.99 -20.29 20.82
N ASN A 52 -35.21 -19.89 20.43
CA ASN A 52 -35.65 -18.54 20.06
C ASN A 52 -35.41 -17.50 21.17
N ILE A 53 -34.93 -16.31 20.82
CA ILE A 53 -35.26 -15.07 21.56
C ILE A 53 -35.59 -13.98 20.53
N ASP A 54 -36.89 -13.80 20.32
CA ASP A 54 -37.47 -12.56 19.82
C ASP A 54 -37.10 -11.42 20.77
N ASN A 55 -36.41 -10.39 20.26
CA ASN A 55 -36.44 -9.07 20.86
C ASN A 55 -36.82 -8.05 19.80
N LEU A 56 -38.02 -7.50 20.01
CA LEU A 56 -38.58 -6.32 19.36
C LEU A 56 -37.62 -5.14 19.54
N GLU A 57 -37.00 -4.66 18.47
CA GLU A 57 -36.45 -3.30 18.38
C GLU A 57 -37.23 -2.52 17.33
N GLU A 58 -37.69 -1.33 17.71
CA GLU A 58 -38.49 -0.40 16.91
C GLU A 58 -37.81 -0.04 15.58
N PRO A 59 -38.57 0.28 14.52
CA PRO A 59 -37.99 0.65 13.23
C PRO A 59 -37.30 2.01 13.35
N VAL A 60 -35.97 2.00 13.38
CA VAL A 60 -35.15 3.20 13.19
C VAL A 60 -35.42 3.74 11.79
N ASP A 61 -35.93 4.96 11.71
CA ASP A 61 -36.12 5.70 10.46
C ASP A 61 -34.75 5.97 9.80
N THR A 62 -34.36 5.11 8.87
CA THR A 62 -33.12 5.22 8.09
C THR A 62 -33.20 6.22 6.93
N SER A 63 -34.23 7.08 6.87
CA SER A 63 -34.40 8.00 5.74
C SER A 63 -33.39 9.16 5.69
N LYS A 64 -32.42 9.23 6.62
CA LYS A 64 -31.26 10.14 6.55
C LYS A 64 -29.94 9.50 6.98
N THR A 65 -29.65 8.29 6.53
CA THR A 65 -28.24 7.93 6.31
C THR A 65 -27.79 8.63 5.03
N ASN A 66 -26.78 9.50 5.12
CA ASN A 66 -26.01 9.93 3.95
C ASN A 66 -25.48 8.66 3.28
N SER A 67 -26.21 8.18 2.27
CA SER A 67 -25.86 7.08 1.39
C SER A 67 -24.68 7.52 0.51
N GLY A 68 -23.50 7.65 1.11
CA GLY A 68 -22.27 8.03 0.42
C GLY A 68 -21.18 6.96 0.55
N ALA A 69 -21.10 6.24 1.67
CA ALA A 69 -20.10 5.19 1.86
C ALA A 69 -20.61 3.82 1.40
N GLY A 70 -21.09 3.74 0.16
CA GLY A 70 -21.21 2.47 -0.55
C GLY A 70 -19.85 1.79 -0.64
N GLU A 71 -19.82 0.47 -0.77
CA GLU A 71 -18.57 -0.28 -0.93
C GLU A 71 -17.83 0.27 -2.17
N ILE A 72 -16.72 0.98 -1.96
CA ILE A 72 -15.98 1.67 -3.03
C ILE A 72 -15.10 0.73 -3.86
N SER A 73 -15.35 -0.57 -3.76
CA SER A 73 -14.56 -1.58 -4.46
C SER A 73 -14.79 -1.49 -5.97
N GLY A 74 -13.69 -1.59 -6.70
CA GLY A 74 -13.69 -1.53 -8.15
C GLY A 74 -12.47 -0.82 -8.71
N ARG A 75 -12.50 -0.68 -10.04
CA ARG A 75 -11.47 -0.01 -10.81
C ARG A 75 -11.97 1.36 -11.25
N TYR A 76 -11.10 2.36 -11.15
CA TYR A 76 -11.44 3.73 -11.44
C TYR A 76 -10.32 4.38 -12.26
N LEU A 77 -10.68 5.16 -13.27
CA LEU A 77 -9.77 5.92 -14.12
C LEU A 77 -9.76 7.39 -13.71
N LYS A 78 -8.57 7.99 -13.60
CA LYS A 78 -8.42 9.41 -13.28
C LYS A 78 -9.05 10.26 -14.37
N GLN A 79 -9.89 11.21 -13.96
CA GLN A 79 -10.55 12.12 -14.88
C GLN A 79 -9.52 13.00 -15.61
N GLY A 80 -9.73 13.16 -16.92
CA GLY A 80 -8.85 13.96 -17.80
C GLY A 80 -7.64 13.19 -18.34
N GLU A 81 -7.43 11.93 -17.94
CA GLU A 81 -6.37 11.07 -18.48
C GLU A 81 -6.95 10.06 -19.48
N LEU A 82 -6.19 9.78 -20.54
CA LEU A 82 -6.49 8.72 -21.50
C LEU A 82 -5.57 7.52 -21.21
N ASP A 83 -6.04 6.60 -20.36
CA ASP A 83 -5.31 5.40 -19.97
C ASP A 83 -6.26 4.20 -19.86
N GLU A 84 -6.92 3.86 -20.98
CA GLU A 84 -7.90 2.75 -21.04
C GLU A 84 -7.29 1.41 -20.60
N ALA A 85 -5.99 1.23 -20.78
CA ALA A 85 -5.25 0.05 -20.35
C ALA A 85 -4.86 0.08 -18.85
N CYS A 86 -5.19 1.16 -18.12
CA CYS A 86 -4.82 1.37 -16.71
C CYS A 86 -3.34 1.14 -16.41
N ASN A 87 -2.45 1.75 -17.21
CA ASN A 87 -1.02 1.64 -17.01
C ASN A 87 -0.54 2.32 -15.71
N CYS A 88 -1.09 3.48 -15.37
CA CYS A 88 -0.69 4.21 -14.17
C CYS A 88 -1.72 5.23 -13.63
N TYR A 89 -2.70 5.65 -14.45
CA TYR A 89 -3.70 6.64 -14.05
C TYR A 89 -5.00 6.02 -13.56
N CYS A 90 -4.96 4.74 -13.19
CA CYS A 90 -6.08 4.07 -12.54
C CYS A 90 -5.74 3.71 -11.11
N ILE A 91 -6.79 3.63 -10.30
CA ILE A 91 -6.74 2.99 -8.99
C ILE A 91 -7.70 1.81 -8.99
N GLU A 92 -7.24 0.70 -8.42
CA GLU A 92 -8.09 -0.42 -8.06
C GLU A 92 -8.27 -0.40 -6.55
N VAL A 93 -9.50 -0.50 -6.07
CA VAL A 93 -9.81 -0.52 -4.64
C VAL A 93 -10.33 -1.90 -4.28
N SER A 94 -9.55 -2.61 -3.48
CA SER A 94 -9.92 -3.89 -2.86
C SER A 94 -9.98 -3.71 -1.35
N LEU A 95 -11.15 -3.95 -0.75
CA LEU A 95 -11.34 -3.80 0.71
C LEU A 95 -11.00 -5.09 1.49
N THR A 96 -10.75 -6.19 0.78
CA THR A 96 -10.41 -7.51 1.36
C THR A 96 -8.94 -7.89 1.17
N GLY A 97 -8.16 -7.05 0.47
CA GLY A 97 -6.76 -7.33 0.16
C GLY A 97 -5.96 -6.08 -0.14
N ASN A 98 -4.81 -6.27 -0.78
CA ASN A 98 -3.97 -5.17 -1.23
C ASN A 98 -4.32 -4.80 -2.68
N SER A 99 -4.18 -3.53 -3.00
CA SER A 99 -4.19 -3.01 -4.38
C SER A 99 -2.82 -2.48 -4.76
N GLU A 100 -2.52 -2.49 -6.06
CA GLU A 100 -1.30 -1.87 -6.58
C GLU A 100 -1.59 -0.45 -7.09
N PHE A 101 -0.87 0.54 -6.58
CA PHE A 101 -0.85 1.90 -7.12
C PHE A 101 0.44 2.14 -7.89
N CYS A 102 0.34 2.96 -8.94
CA CYS A 102 1.47 3.40 -9.75
C CYS A 102 1.68 4.91 -9.55
N LEU A 103 2.91 5.29 -9.19
CA LEU A 103 3.35 6.68 -8.98
C LEU A 103 4.50 6.95 -9.96
N GLN A 104 4.52 8.07 -10.70
CA GLN A 104 5.60 8.33 -11.66
C GLN A 104 6.44 9.55 -11.29
N PRO A 105 7.78 9.40 -11.35
CA PRO A 105 8.54 9.84 -12.52
C PRO A 105 9.93 9.15 -12.56
N ASP A 106 10.09 7.82 -12.52
CA ASP A 106 9.80 6.92 -13.65
C ASP A 106 9.49 5.48 -13.18
N ARG A 107 8.40 5.40 -12.42
CA ARG A 107 7.53 4.26 -12.08
C ARG A 107 7.91 3.45 -10.83
N MET A 108 7.37 3.97 -9.74
CA MET A 108 7.26 3.37 -8.42
C MET A 108 5.89 2.71 -8.31
N TYR A 109 5.87 1.40 -8.11
CA TYR A 109 4.66 0.60 -7.91
C TYR A 109 4.56 0.20 -6.43
N ILE A 110 3.48 0.54 -5.76
CA ILE A 110 3.30 0.24 -4.33
C ILE A 110 2.08 -0.62 -4.11
N ASN A 111 2.18 -1.53 -3.16
CA ASN A 111 1.01 -2.21 -2.62
C ASN A 111 0.43 -1.35 -1.50
N VAL A 112 -0.88 -1.13 -1.57
CA VAL A 112 -1.66 -0.37 -0.58
C VAL A 112 -2.79 -1.20 -0.04
N ARG A 113 -3.19 -0.93 1.20
CA ARG A 113 -4.40 -1.46 1.83
C ARG A 113 -5.30 -0.31 2.25
N PHE A 114 -6.58 -0.58 2.37
CA PHE A 114 -7.57 0.44 2.72
C PHE A 114 -8.17 0.17 4.09
N GLU A 115 -8.34 1.22 4.89
CA GLU A 115 -9.11 1.16 6.12
C GLU A 115 -10.27 2.15 6.05
N LYS A 116 -11.43 1.74 6.53
CA LYS A 116 -12.61 2.60 6.60
C LYS A 116 -12.41 3.66 7.68
N THR A 117 -12.77 4.91 7.36
CA THR A 117 -12.82 6.03 8.30
C THR A 117 -14.25 6.55 8.42
N GLY A 118 -14.49 7.50 9.32
CA GLY A 118 -15.81 8.11 9.47
C GLY A 118 -16.32 8.81 8.21
N ASN A 119 -15.42 9.23 7.32
CA ASN A 119 -15.74 10.08 6.15
C ASN A 119 -15.23 9.50 4.82
N GLY A 120 -14.87 8.22 4.76
CA GLY A 120 -14.30 7.60 3.57
C GLY A 120 -13.38 6.43 3.91
N TYR A 121 -12.24 6.39 3.23
CA TYR A 121 -11.23 5.36 3.43
C TYR A 121 -9.84 5.98 3.39
N ASP A 122 -8.94 5.51 4.23
CA ASP A 122 -7.52 5.87 4.15
C ASP A 122 -6.75 4.73 3.50
N ALA A 123 -5.79 5.08 2.62
CA ALA A 123 -4.89 4.14 2.00
C ALA A 123 -3.54 4.15 2.73
N PHE A 124 -3.04 2.96 3.06
CA PHE A 124 -1.78 2.76 3.77
C PHE A 124 -0.81 1.98 2.90
N TYR A 125 0.45 2.40 2.89
CA TYR A 125 1.53 1.67 2.25
C TYR A 125 1.78 0.31 2.94
N VAL A 126 1.97 -0.74 2.15
CA VAL A 126 2.25 -2.10 2.64
C VAL A 126 3.66 -2.54 2.29
N SER A 127 4.00 -2.47 0.99
CA SER A 127 5.27 -2.97 0.46
C SER A 127 5.55 -2.37 -0.92
N PRO A 128 6.79 -2.41 -1.42
CA PRO A 128 7.01 -2.22 -2.85
C PRO A 128 6.35 -3.38 -3.60
N SER A 129 5.86 -3.11 -4.81
CA SER A 129 5.47 -4.15 -5.76
C SER A 129 6.71 -4.81 -6.37
N SER A 130 6.56 -6.06 -6.79
CA SER A 130 7.57 -6.81 -7.56
C SER A 130 7.88 -6.20 -8.93
N ARG A 131 7.03 -5.29 -9.43
CA ARG A 131 7.23 -4.57 -10.71
C ARG A 131 8.30 -3.49 -10.63
N ASN A 132 8.71 -3.08 -9.43
CA ASN A 132 9.76 -2.07 -9.28
C ASN A 132 11.09 -2.61 -9.79
N LYS A 133 11.76 -1.82 -10.62
CA LYS A 133 13.12 -2.09 -11.10
C LYS A 133 14.18 -1.39 -10.26
N ASP A 134 13.83 -0.24 -9.69
CA ASP A 134 14.70 0.51 -8.80
C ASP A 134 14.60 -0.02 -7.36
N LYS A 135 15.75 -0.43 -6.82
CA LYS A 135 15.90 -0.93 -5.46
C LYS A 135 16.50 0.11 -4.51
N ASN A 136 16.86 1.29 -5.00
CA ASN A 136 17.55 2.33 -4.23
C ASN A 136 16.59 3.28 -3.49
N LEU A 137 15.28 3.07 -3.64
CA LEU A 137 14.28 3.81 -2.88
C LEU A 137 14.25 3.31 -1.43
N PRO A 138 13.99 4.20 -0.45
CA PRO A 138 14.02 3.87 0.98
C PRO A 138 12.72 3.15 1.39
N TRP A 139 12.41 2.03 0.75
CA TRP A 139 11.15 1.30 0.91
C TRP A 139 10.89 0.89 2.36
N GLU A 140 11.93 0.49 3.08
CA GLU A 140 11.83 0.03 4.47
C GLU A 140 11.65 1.19 5.46
N ASP A 141 12.01 2.42 5.07
CA ASP A 141 11.87 3.60 5.93
C ASP A 141 10.47 4.23 5.83
N PHE A 142 9.70 3.89 4.79
CA PHE A 142 8.33 4.38 4.63
C PHE A 142 7.42 3.81 5.72
N SER A 143 6.74 4.71 6.42
CA SER A 143 5.76 4.35 7.44
C SER A 143 4.60 3.54 6.82
N LYS A 144 4.33 2.38 7.41
CA LYS A 144 3.15 1.53 7.12
C LYS A 144 1.94 1.86 8.01
N LYS A 145 2.13 2.78 8.97
CA LYS A 145 1.12 3.19 9.97
C LYS A 145 0.48 4.54 9.63
N ASP A 146 1.14 5.34 8.79
CA ASP A 146 0.61 6.61 8.31
C ASP A 146 -0.12 6.42 6.99
N ALA A 147 -1.29 7.06 6.86
CA ALA A 147 -2.01 7.10 5.60
C ALA A 147 -1.20 7.89 4.56
N ILE A 148 -1.15 7.37 3.33
CA ILE A 148 -0.48 7.99 2.18
C ILE A 148 -1.47 8.70 1.24
N ALA A 149 -2.76 8.37 1.34
CA ALA A 149 -3.85 9.03 0.66
C ALA A 149 -5.18 8.82 1.40
N SER A 150 -6.16 9.67 1.12
CA SER A 150 -7.54 9.48 1.55
C SER A 150 -8.47 9.42 0.34
N LEU A 151 -9.49 8.57 0.42
CA LEU A 151 -10.47 8.31 -0.63
C LEU A 151 -11.87 8.62 -0.13
N LYS A 152 -12.65 9.30 -0.97
CA LYS A 152 -14.05 9.61 -0.71
C LYS A 152 -14.89 9.25 -1.91
N ALA A 153 -15.97 8.54 -1.67
CA ALA A 153 -17.00 8.33 -2.68
C ALA A 153 -17.58 9.68 -3.13
N THR A 154 -17.78 9.81 -4.43
CA THR A 154 -18.52 10.90 -5.07
C THR A 154 -19.70 10.30 -5.82
N ASN A 155 -20.58 11.15 -6.36
CA ASN A 155 -21.75 10.67 -7.12
C ASN A 155 -21.35 9.82 -8.34
N ASP A 156 -20.21 10.15 -8.97
CA ASP A 156 -19.78 9.56 -10.24
C ASP A 156 -18.52 8.69 -10.11
N GLY A 157 -18.01 8.48 -8.88
CA GLY A 157 -16.84 7.66 -8.63
C GLY A 157 -16.14 7.96 -7.31
N LEU A 158 -14.86 8.34 -7.38
CA LEU A 158 -14.02 8.57 -6.21
C LEU A 158 -13.24 9.88 -6.33
N LYS A 159 -12.96 10.49 -5.19
CA LYS A 159 -11.93 11.51 -5.05
C LYS A 159 -10.79 10.96 -4.20
N LEU A 160 -9.57 11.06 -4.71
CA LEU A 160 -8.34 10.71 -4.01
C LEU A 160 -7.59 11.99 -3.68
N ASP A 161 -7.39 12.24 -2.38
CA ASP A 161 -6.53 13.30 -1.87
C ASP A 161 -5.20 12.65 -1.44
N TRP A 162 -4.12 12.92 -2.17
CA TRP A 162 -2.79 12.35 -1.94
C TRP A 162 -2.05 13.12 -0.83
N ILE A 163 -1.51 12.37 0.13
CA ILE A 163 -0.76 12.90 1.29
C ILE A 163 0.75 12.71 1.07
N GLY A 164 1.16 11.51 0.64
CA GLY A 164 2.55 11.11 0.45
C GLY A 164 3.10 10.22 1.56
N PHE A 165 4.24 9.60 1.30
CA PHE A 165 4.94 8.77 2.27
C PHE A 165 5.46 9.59 3.43
N LYS A 166 5.59 8.95 4.60
CA LYS A 166 6.29 9.53 5.75
C LYS A 166 7.50 8.70 6.16
N ILE A 167 8.57 9.38 6.53
CA ILE A 167 9.75 8.82 7.18
C ILE A 167 9.90 9.56 8.51
N ASN A 168 9.94 8.82 9.63
CA ASN A 168 10.02 9.40 10.98
C ASN A 168 8.93 10.47 11.26
N GLY A 169 7.70 10.25 10.78
CA GLY A 169 6.57 11.15 10.96
C GLY A 169 6.58 12.40 10.07
N GLN A 170 7.61 12.62 9.25
CA GLN A 170 7.71 13.73 8.31
C GLN A 170 7.42 13.27 6.88
N ILE A 171 6.75 14.10 6.09
CA ILE A 171 6.47 13.80 4.68
C ILE A 171 7.80 13.70 3.92
N ALA A 172 8.01 12.59 3.23
CA ALA A 172 9.14 12.40 2.34
C ALA A 172 8.85 13.11 1.01
N THR A 173 9.06 14.43 1.01
CA THR A 173 8.64 15.35 -0.07
C THR A 173 9.13 14.93 -1.45
N ASP A 174 10.36 14.40 -1.53
CA ASP A 174 10.99 13.94 -2.77
C ASP A 174 10.16 12.86 -3.50
N TYR A 175 9.41 12.04 -2.74
CA TYR A 175 8.56 10.98 -3.29
C TYR A 175 7.08 11.34 -3.27
N ALA A 176 6.66 12.26 -2.40
CA ALA A 176 5.28 12.70 -2.28
C ALA A 176 4.78 13.37 -3.58
N ILE A 177 5.66 14.08 -4.29
CA ILE A 177 5.29 14.77 -5.54
C ILE A 177 4.82 13.81 -6.65
N PHE A 178 5.23 12.54 -6.59
CA PHE A 178 4.93 11.52 -7.60
C PHE A 178 3.46 11.17 -7.59
N GLY A 179 2.94 10.75 -6.43
CA GLY A 179 1.50 10.52 -6.28
C GLY A 179 0.67 11.79 -6.43
N LYS A 180 1.21 12.96 -6.04
CA LYS A 180 0.50 14.23 -6.22
C LYS A 180 0.26 14.57 -7.70
N LYS A 181 1.20 14.25 -8.59
CA LYS A 181 1.03 14.47 -10.04
C LYS A 181 0.21 13.36 -10.70
N THR A 182 0.41 12.11 -10.28
CA THR A 182 -0.19 10.95 -10.94
C THR A 182 -1.61 10.66 -10.46
N LEU A 183 -1.85 10.61 -9.14
CA LEU A 183 -3.07 10.06 -8.54
C LEU A 183 -3.96 11.07 -7.82
N GLU A 184 -3.51 12.29 -7.57
CA GLU A 184 -4.38 13.33 -7.01
C GLU A 184 -5.58 13.61 -7.94
N GLY A 185 -6.78 13.65 -7.37
CA GLY A 185 -7.96 14.22 -8.03
C GLY A 185 -9.17 13.29 -8.04
N ASN A 186 -10.02 13.50 -9.05
CA ASN A 186 -11.27 12.75 -9.23
C ASN A 186 -11.06 11.58 -10.19
N PHE A 187 -11.78 10.50 -9.92
CA PHE A 187 -11.77 9.27 -10.70
C PHE A 187 -13.20 8.86 -11.01
N THR A 188 -13.41 8.37 -12.23
CA THR A 188 -14.69 7.80 -12.67
C THR A 188 -14.56 6.29 -12.67
N LYS A 189 -15.64 5.59 -12.32
CA LYS A 189 -15.66 4.12 -12.37
C LYS A 189 -15.45 3.66 -13.81
N ASN A 190 -14.49 2.76 -14.02
CA ASN A 190 -14.20 2.13 -15.31
C ASN A 190 -14.93 0.80 -15.44
#